data_AF-A0A7Y2CW50-F1
#
_entry.id   AF-A0A7Y2CW50-F1
#
_cell.length_a   1.000
_cell.length_b   1.000
_cell.length_c   1.000
_cell.angle_alpha   90.00
_cell.angle_beta   90.00
_cell.angle_gamma   90.00
#
_symmetry.space_group_name_H-M   'P 1'
#
loop_
_entity.id
_entity.type
_entity.pdbx_description
1 polymer ?
#
loop_
_entity_poly.entity_id
_entity_poly.type
_entity_poly.pdbx_seq_one_letter_code
_entity_poly.pdbx_strand_id
1 'polypeptide(L)' 'MFEPADHPRVFGLAPGVDFPVALVTGLRERLKGQPPEAMVPVDLIVNTQRMARRLRDIYSEGPPGFLPRIRLVTALD' A
#
# COMPACT_ATOMS: atom_id res chain seq x y z
N MET A 1 -4.13 -10.79 6.22
CA MET A 1 -4.17 -10.44 4.78
C MET A 1 -3.71 -11.59 3.90
N PHE A 2 -2.61 -12.29 4.22
CA PHE A 2 -2.14 -13.45 3.45
C PHE A 2 -1.79 -14.61 4.38
N GLU A 3 -2.07 -15.84 3.94
CA GLU A 3 -1.56 -17.04 4.59
C GLU A 3 -0.03 -17.12 4.46
N PRO A 4 0.68 -17.78 5.39
CA PRO A 4 2.12 -18.05 5.25
C PRO A 4 2.43 -18.74 3.91
N ALA A 5 3.52 -18.33 3.26
CA ALA A 5 4.04 -18.97 2.06
C ALA A 5 5.57 -18.95 2.09
N ASP A 6 6.17 -19.97 1.51
CA ASP A 6 7.61 -20.19 1.34
C ASP A 6 8.19 -19.44 0.12
N HIS A 7 7.34 -18.86 -0.72
CA HIS A 7 7.73 -18.04 -1.86
C HIS A 7 7.12 -16.62 -1.79
N PRO A 8 7.80 -15.61 -2.37
CA PRO A 8 7.23 -14.28 -2.54
C PRO A 8 5.93 -14.32 -3.37
N ARG A 9 5.00 -13.41 -3.06
CA ARG A 9 3.80 -13.17 -3.87
C ARG A 9 4.06 -12.00 -4.80
N VAL A 10 3.91 -12.22 -6.10
CA VAL A 10 4.08 -11.18 -7.12
C VAL A 10 2.72 -10.76 -7.66
N PHE A 11 2.50 -9.45 -7.76
CA PHE A 11 1.28 -8.86 -8.31
C PHE A 11 1.66 -7.92 -9.46
N GLY A 12 0.77 -7.81 -10.44
CA GLY A 12 0.96 -6.95 -11.61
C GLY A 12 -0.26 -6.08 -11.88
N LEU A 13 -0.04 -5.01 -12.63
CA LEU A 13 -1.07 -4.14 -13.17
C LEU A 13 -0.86 -4.03 -14.68
N ALA A 14 -1.94 -3.75 -15.42
CA ALA A 14 -1.85 -3.50 -16.84
C ALA A 14 -0.98 -2.26 -17.13
N PRO A 15 -0.26 -2.22 -18.27
CA PRO A 15 0.47 -1.02 -18.69
C PRO A 15 -0.43 0.21 -18.79
N GLY A 16 0.08 1.37 -18.40
CA GLY A 16 -0.64 2.65 -18.47
C GLY A 16 -1.62 2.92 -17.33
N VAL A 17 -1.83 1.98 -16.41
CA VAL A 17 -2.63 2.20 -15.20
C VAL A 17 -1.93 3.22 -14.29
N ASP A 18 -2.72 4.11 -13.67
CA ASP A 18 -2.26 4.95 -12.55
C ASP A 18 -1.90 4.05 -11.36
N PHE A 19 -0.62 3.68 -11.29
CA PHE A 19 -0.09 2.76 -10.31
C PHE A 19 -0.40 3.19 -8.85
N PRO A 20 -0.14 4.43 -8.41
CA PRO A 20 -0.49 4.87 -7.05
C PRO A 20 -1.95 4.61 -6.67
N VAL A 21 -2.89 4.96 -7.55
CA VAL A 21 -4.34 4.79 -7.29
C VAL A 21 -4.71 3.31 -7.24
N ALA A 22 -4.22 2.53 -8.20
CA ALA A 22 -4.50 1.09 -8.27
C ALA A 22 -3.91 0.33 -7.08
N LEU A 23 -2.72 0.72 -6.60
CA LEU A 23 -2.09 0.14 -5.42
C LEU A 23 -2.90 0.39 -4.15
N VAL A 24 -3.31 1.64 -3.90
CA VAL A 24 -4.14 1.97 -2.72
C VAL A 24 -5.47 1.22 -2.76
N THR A 25 -6.09 1.16 -3.94
CA THR A 25 -7.34 0.43 -4.15
C THR A 25 -7.15 -1.06 -3.84
N GLY A 26 -6.13 -1.69 -4.44
CA GLY A 26 -5.85 -3.11 -4.22
C GLY A 26 -5.46 -3.47 -2.79
N LEU A 27 -4.82 -2.55 -2.05
CA LEU A 27 -4.55 -2.72 -0.61
C LEU A 27 -5.84 -2.66 0.22
N ARG A 28 -6.70 -1.67 -0.03
CA ARG A 28 -8.01 -1.54 0.65
C ARG A 28 -8.89 -2.76 0.39
N GLU A 29 -8.95 -3.25 -0.85
CA GLU A 29 -9.74 -4.43 -1.21
C GLU A 29 -9.30 -5.68 -0.46
N ARG A 30 -7.99 -5.91 -0.33
CA ARG A 30 -7.45 -7.09 0.38
C ARG A 30 -7.63 -7.03 1.90
N LEU A 31 -7.86 -5.84 2.44
CA LEU A 31 -8.19 -5.62 3.85
C LEU A 31 -9.70 -5.46 4.09
N LYS A 32 -10.53 -5.62 3.06
CA LYS A 32 -11.98 -5.54 3.20
C LYS A 32 -12.47 -6.63 4.17
N GLY A 33 -13.30 -6.24 5.13
CA GLY A 33 -13.80 -7.12 6.19
C GLY A 33 -12.85 -7.30 7.37
N GLN A 34 -11.64 -6.73 7.32
CA GLN A 34 -10.75 -6.59 8.48
C GLN A 34 -11.10 -5.32 9.25
N PRO A 35 -10.75 -5.22 10.55
CA PRO A 35 -10.92 -3.98 11.29
C PRO A 35 -9.99 -2.88 10.71
N PRO A 36 -10.34 -1.58 10.81
CA PRO A 36 -9.59 -0.50 10.17
C PRO A 36 -8.10 -0.45 10.55
N GLU A 37 -7.77 -0.78 11.79
CA GLU A 37 -6.40 -0.82 12.31
C GLU A 37 -5.51 -1.88 11.65
N ALA A 38 -6.09 -2.83 10.90
CA ALA A 38 -5.34 -3.80 10.11
C ALA A 38 -4.45 -3.14 9.02
N MET A 39 -4.68 -1.86 8.69
CA MET A 39 -3.80 -1.08 7.82
C MET A 39 -2.51 -0.62 8.51
N VAL A 40 -2.53 -0.39 9.83
CA VAL A 40 -1.39 0.15 10.60
C VAL A 40 -0.12 -0.72 10.54
N PRO A 41 -0.19 -2.06 10.62
CA PRO A 41 1.02 -2.90 10.53
C PRO A 41 1.51 -3.09 9.08
N VAL A 42 0.82 -2.55 8.07
CA VAL A 42 1.26 -2.67 6.67
C VAL A 42 2.46 -1.77 6.43
N ASP A 43 3.56 -2.39 6.04
CA ASP A 43 4.76 -1.70 5.60
C ASP A 43 4.77 -1.53 4.07
N LEU A 44 4.61 -0.28 3.62
CA LEU A 44 4.59 0.06 2.20
C LEU A 44 5.91 0.71 1.79
N ILE A 45 6.80 -0.10 1.22
CA ILE A 45 8.14 0.33 0.80
C ILE A 45 8.09 0.82 -0.64
N VAL A 46 8.60 2.03 -0.90
CA VAL A 46 8.64 2.63 -2.23
C VAL A 46 10.01 3.21 -2.56
N ASN A 47 10.33 3.33 -3.85
CA ASN A 47 11.67 3.73 -4.29
C ASN A 47 11.91 5.24 -4.29
N THR A 48 10.84 6.06 -4.28
CA THR A 48 10.98 7.51 -4.43
C THR A 48 10.14 8.29 -3.43
N GLN A 49 10.65 9.44 -2.99
CA GLN A 49 9.91 10.38 -2.15
C GLN A 49 8.64 10.91 -2.84
N ARG A 50 8.70 11.09 -4.18
CA ARG A 50 7.55 11.51 -4.98
C ARG A 50 6.40 10.51 -4.86
N MET A 51 6.69 9.21 -5.02
CA MET A 51 5.69 8.15 -4.85
C MET A 51 5.15 8.12 -3.41
N ALA A 52 6.03 8.21 -2.42
CA ALA A 52 5.65 8.22 -1.02
C ALA A 52 4.70 9.38 -0.66
N ARG A 53 4.91 10.56 -1.24
CA ARG A 53 4.02 11.72 -1.08
C ARG A 53 2.69 11.48 -1.79
N ARG A 54 2.72 11.08 -3.06
CA ARG A 54 1.51 10.82 -3.85
C ARG A 54 0.58 9.80 -3.20
N LEU A 55 1.13 8.74 -2.61
CA LEU A 55 0.36 7.75 -1.86
C LEU A 55 -0.32 8.37 -0.62
N ARG A 56 0.39 9.18 0.16
CA ARG A 56 -0.20 9.90 1.31
C ARG A 56 -1.34 10.81 0.90
N ASP A 57 -1.18 11.53 -0.22
CA ASP A 57 -2.22 12.42 -0.74
C ASP A 57 -3.48 11.62 -1.12
N ILE A 58 -3.33 10.51 -1.85
CA ILE A 58 -4.45 9.63 -2.23
C ILE A 58 -5.17 9.05 -1.01
N TYR A 59 -4.43 8.66 0.03
CA TYR A 59 -5.07 8.22 1.27
C TYR A 59 -5.84 9.35 1.95
N SER A 60 -5.28 10.56 1.97
CA SER A 60 -5.88 11.76 2.60
C SER A 60 -7.14 12.24 1.88
N GLU A 61 -7.21 12.09 0.56
CA GLU A 61 -8.39 12.40 -0.26
C GLU A 61 -9.50 11.34 -0.14
N GLY A 62 -9.18 10.16 0.41
CA GLY A 62 -10.10 9.04 0.54
C GLY A 62 -10.97 9.07 1.79
N PRO A 63 -11.73 7.98 2.03
CA PRO A 63 -12.50 7.85 3.26
C PRO A 63 -11.58 7.84 4.50
N PRO A 64 -12.07 8.26 5.68
CA PRO A 64 -11.33 8.21 6.93
C PRO A 64 -10.79 6.81 7.22
N GLY A 65 -9.55 6.74 7.71
CA GLY A 65 -8.92 5.48 8.07
C GLY A 65 -7.46 5.64 8.46
N PHE A 66 -6.83 4.52 8.81
CA PHE A 66 -5.41 4.49 9.13
C PHE A 66 -4.55 4.48 7.87
N LEU A 67 -3.33 4.99 8.00
CA LEU A 67 -2.30 4.93 6.96
C LEU A 67 -1.40 3.70 7.17
N PRO A 68 -0.92 3.08 6.08
CA PRO A 68 0.20 2.15 6.19
C PRO A 68 1.49 2.92 6.53
N ARG A 69 2.50 2.20 7.01
CA ARG A 69 3.85 2.75 7.23
C ARG A 69 4.57 2.88 5.89
N ILE A 70 4.50 4.07 5.29
CA ILE A 70 5.14 4.34 3.99
C ILE A 70 6.62 4.69 4.19
N ARG A 71 7.52 3.80 3.77
CA ARG A 71 8.98 3.94 3.89
C ARG A 71 9.67 3.98 2.53
N LEU A 72 10.87 4.56 2.48
CA LEU A 72 11.73 4.48 1.31
C LEU A 72 12.58 3.22 1.36
N VAL A 73 12.86 2.61 0.22
CA VAL A 73 13.81 1.48 0.13
C VAL A 73 15.20 1.84 0.67
N THR A 74 15.59 3.12 0.57
CA THR A 74 16.87 3.64 1.08
C THR A 74 16.84 4.01 2.56
N ALA A 75 15.70 3.84 3.24
CA ALA A 75 15.49 4.16 4.64
C ALA A 75 14.96 2.93 5.40
N LEU A 76 15.49 1.76 5.03
CA LEU A 76 15.29 0.51 5.75
C LEU A 76 16.53 0.29 6.61
N ASP A 77 16.33 0.21 7.93
CA ASP A 77 17.38 -0.12 8.89
C ASP A 77 17.59 -1.64 8.98
#